data_AF-A0A0M3IJ94-F1
#
_entry.id   AF-A0A0M3IJ94-F1
#
_cell.length_a   1.000
_cell.length_b   1.000
_cell.length_c   1.000
_cell.angle_alpha   90.00
_cell.angle_beta   90.00
_cell.angle_gamma   90.00
#
_symmetry.space_group_name_H-M   'P 1'
#
loop_
_entity.id
_entity.type
_entity.pdbx_description
1 polymer ?
#
loop_
_entity_poly.entity_id
_entity_poly.type
_entity_poly.pdbx_seq_one_letter_code
_entity_poly.pdbx_strand_id
1 'polypeptide(L)'
;MLFIAILSVILLQVRLHLQLGALNLRTSSSLVLTIFQAQGFANLLFLVFWDRQRIADALLQSLMSNSTGVGVLRRRAILNNIHVGAMLSGCVLSLLLVCYSVLQLFTSHLPNPPIQPLPMHPYLKWASLGVFVYLSISFPAAYAQFASLISIITAEYRALNDDFIDDVNTYQLPVSKHYVSAHWKLGNTFNIFKRSLR
;
A
#
# COMPACT_ATOMS: atom_id res chain seq x y z
N MET A 1 -21.43 -8.93 2.58
CA MET A 1 -21.90 -9.39 1.25
C MET A 1 -20.97 -8.96 0.12
N LEU A 2 -20.71 -7.66 -0.10
CA LEU A 2 -19.76 -7.19 -1.13
C LEU A 2 -18.36 -7.82 -1.04
N PHE A 3 -17.80 -7.90 0.17
CA PHE A 3 -16.47 -8.48 0.41
C PHE A 3 -16.36 -9.96 0.02
N ILE A 4 -17.39 -10.74 0.37
CA ILE A 4 -17.48 -12.17 0.03
C ILE A 4 -17.62 -12.34 -1.49
N ALA A 5 -18.37 -11.45 -2.14
CA ALA A 5 -18.53 -11.44 -3.60
C ALA A 5 -17.22 -11.07 -4.33
N ILE A 6 -16.46 -10.10 -3.82
CA ILE A 6 -15.15 -9.74 -4.40
C ILE A 6 -14.16 -10.91 -4.24
N LEU A 7 -14.09 -11.49 -3.05
CA LEU A 7 -13.21 -12.63 -2.78
C LEU A 7 -13.57 -13.85 -3.62
N SER A 8 -14.86 -14.16 -3.77
CA SER A 8 -15.30 -15.30 -4.58
C SER A 8 -14.96 -15.11 -6.06
N VAL A 9 -15.05 -13.88 -6.58
CA VAL A 9 -14.61 -13.54 -7.95
C VAL A 9 -13.10 -13.76 -8.12
N ILE A 10 -12.29 -13.30 -7.16
CA ILE A 10 -10.82 -13.49 -7.20
C ILE A 10 -10.46 -14.98 -7.12
N LEU A 11 -11.05 -15.73 -6.20
CA LEU A 11 -10.78 -17.17 -6.04
C LEU A 11 -11.21 -17.97 -7.28
N LEU A 12 -12.35 -17.62 -7.88
CA LEU A 12 -12.82 -18.23 -9.12
C LEU A 12 -11.82 -17.95 -10.27
N GLN A 13 -11.30 -16.73 -10.36
CA GLN A 13 -10.29 -16.36 -11.36
C GLN A 13 -8.97 -17.09 -11.16
N VAL A 14 -8.47 -17.18 -9.93
CA VAL A 14 -7.24 -17.91 -9.61
C VAL A 14 -7.39 -19.39 -9.97
N ARG A 15 -8.53 -20.02 -9.63
CA ARG A 15 -8.79 -21.42 -10.01
C ARG A 15 -8.81 -21.62 -11.52
N LEU A 16 -9.48 -20.73 -12.26
CA LEU A 16 -9.54 -20.80 -13.72
C LEU A 16 -8.15 -20.63 -14.33
N HIS A 17 -7.32 -19.72 -13.80
CA HIS A 17 -5.94 -19.54 -14.26
C HIS A 17 -5.04 -20.73 -13.95
N LEU A 18 -5.20 -21.38 -12.80
CA LEU A 18 -4.45 -22.61 -12.47
C LEU A 18 -4.83 -23.77 -13.41
N GLN A 19 -6.10 -23.90 -13.77
CA GLN A 19 -6.58 -24.91 -14.71
C GLN A 19 -6.12 -24.64 -16.15
N LEU A 20 -6.07 -23.36 -16.57
CA LEU A 20 -5.68 -22.95 -17.93
C LEU A 20 -4.16 -22.79 -18.11
N GLY A 21 -3.43 -22.42 -17.05
CA GLY A 21 -1.99 -22.16 -17.05
C GLY A 21 -1.12 -23.40 -17.19
N ALA A 22 -1.65 -24.58 -16.86
CA ALA A 22 -1.01 -25.85 -17.16
C ALA A 22 -0.87 -26.11 -18.68
N LEU A 23 -1.56 -25.35 -19.53
CA LEU A 23 -1.67 -25.61 -20.97
C LEU A 23 -1.06 -24.50 -21.87
N ASN A 24 -0.66 -23.31 -21.38
CA ASN A 24 -0.22 -22.21 -22.26
C ASN A 24 0.66 -21.11 -21.62
N LEU A 25 1.51 -20.45 -22.44
CA LEU A 25 2.36 -19.30 -22.06
C LEU A 25 1.62 -17.93 -22.09
N ARG A 26 0.54 -17.79 -22.87
CA ARG A 26 -0.29 -16.56 -22.95
C ARG A 26 -1.01 -16.24 -21.63
N THR A 27 -0.98 -17.17 -20.67
CA THR A 27 -1.48 -17.06 -19.30
C THR A 27 -0.68 -16.08 -18.45
N SER A 28 0.57 -15.76 -18.84
CA SER A 28 1.46 -14.83 -18.13
C SER A 28 0.83 -13.44 -17.91
N SER A 29 0.26 -12.82 -18.94
CA SER A 29 -0.31 -11.47 -18.86
C SER A 29 -1.56 -11.39 -17.98
N SER A 30 -2.35 -12.46 -17.97
CA SER A 30 -3.58 -12.59 -17.20
C SER A 30 -3.31 -12.91 -15.72
N LEU A 31 -2.23 -13.65 -15.45
CA LEU A 31 -1.72 -13.87 -14.10
C LEU A 31 -1.27 -12.57 -13.43
N VAL A 32 -0.58 -11.69 -14.17
CA VAL A 32 -0.15 -10.37 -13.64
C VAL A 32 -1.36 -9.55 -13.16
N LEU A 33 -2.45 -9.50 -13.94
CA LEU A 33 -3.68 -8.83 -13.52
C LEU A 33 -4.33 -9.45 -12.29
N THR A 34 -4.33 -10.78 -12.20
CA THR A 34 -4.86 -11.49 -11.03
C THR A 34 -4.03 -11.20 -9.78
N ILE A 35 -2.70 -11.07 -9.91
CA ILE A 35 -1.81 -10.66 -8.83
C ILE A 35 -2.14 -9.23 -8.39
N PHE A 36 -2.33 -8.29 -9.32
CA PHE A 36 -2.71 -6.92 -8.98
C PHE A 36 -4.11 -6.84 -8.37
N GLN A 37 -5.06 -7.68 -8.78
CA GLN A 37 -6.37 -7.81 -8.11
C GLN A 37 -6.20 -8.27 -6.65
N ALA A 38 -5.41 -9.32 -6.42
CA ALA A 38 -5.14 -9.80 -5.07
C ALA A 38 -4.44 -8.73 -4.22
N GLN A 39 -3.47 -8.00 -4.79
CA GLN A 39 -2.81 -6.89 -4.12
C GLN A 39 -3.78 -5.74 -3.81
N GLY A 40 -4.63 -5.35 -4.75
CA GLY A 40 -5.65 -4.31 -4.54
C GLY A 40 -6.66 -4.71 -3.46
N PHE A 41 -6.99 -6.00 -3.36
CA PHE A 41 -7.82 -6.55 -2.29
C PHE A 41 -7.10 -6.54 -0.93
N ALA A 42 -5.83 -6.91 -0.89
CA ALA A 42 -5.01 -6.78 0.31
C ALA A 42 -4.88 -5.32 0.78
N ASN A 43 -4.69 -4.38 -0.15
CA ASN A 43 -4.68 -2.94 0.14
C ASN A 43 -6.03 -2.46 0.70
N LEU A 44 -7.15 -2.94 0.14
CA LEU A 44 -8.49 -2.63 0.66
C LEU A 44 -8.66 -3.18 2.09
N LEU A 45 -8.25 -4.42 2.32
CA LEU A 45 -8.25 -5.04 3.65
C LEU A 45 -7.41 -4.24 4.65
N PHE A 46 -6.20 -3.86 4.24
CA PHE A 46 -5.32 -3.01 5.03
C PHE A 46 -6.02 -1.71 5.40
N LEU A 47 -6.56 -0.97 4.43
CA LEU A 47 -7.25 0.30 4.68
C LEU A 47 -8.46 0.15 5.62
N VAL A 48 -9.30 -0.87 5.41
CA VAL A 48 -10.48 -1.12 6.25
C VAL A 48 -10.10 -1.54 7.66
N PHE A 49 -9.10 -2.41 7.79
CA PHE A 49 -8.57 -2.82 9.10
C PHE A 49 -7.95 -1.62 9.82
N TRP A 50 -7.19 -0.81 9.10
CA TRP A 50 -6.51 0.36 9.63
C TRP A 50 -7.46 1.40 10.18
N ASP A 51 -8.53 1.68 9.43
CA ASP A 51 -9.62 2.57 9.83
C ASP A 51 -10.35 2.03 11.06
N ARG A 52 -10.74 0.74 11.05
CA ARG A 52 -11.43 0.11 12.19
C ARG A 52 -10.64 0.10 13.48
N GLN A 53 -9.35 -0.18 13.39
CA GLN A 53 -8.46 -0.24 14.56
C GLN A 53 -7.98 1.15 14.99
N ARG A 54 -8.39 2.22 14.29
CA ARG A 54 -7.96 3.61 14.56
C ARG A 54 -6.45 3.72 14.74
N ILE A 55 -5.68 2.99 13.93
CA ILE A 55 -4.22 2.89 14.14
C ILE A 55 -3.56 4.24 13.90
N ALA A 56 -4.11 5.05 12.98
CA ALA A 56 -3.66 6.43 12.79
C ALA A 56 -3.75 7.25 14.08
N ASP A 57 -4.85 7.14 14.84
CA ASP A 57 -5.04 7.85 16.10
C ASP A 57 -4.11 7.30 17.19
N ALA A 58 -3.99 5.97 17.30
CA ALA A 58 -3.09 5.34 18.27
C ALA A 58 -1.62 5.70 18.02
N LEU A 59 -1.23 5.78 16.75
CA LEU A 59 0.11 6.18 16.34
C LEU A 59 0.35 7.67 16.58
N LEU A 60 -0.65 8.53 16.31
CA LEU A 60 -0.59 9.95 16.65
C LEU A 60 -0.45 10.16 18.16
N GLN A 61 -1.25 9.45 18.97
CA GLN A 61 -1.14 9.50 20.43
C GLN A 61 0.24 9.03 20.91
N SER A 62 0.77 7.95 20.34
CA SER A 62 2.11 7.46 20.70
C SER A 62 3.22 8.41 20.24
N LEU A 63 3.07 9.07 19.10
CA LEU A 63 3.99 10.12 18.65
C LEU A 63 3.94 11.31 19.60
N MET A 64 2.76 11.79 19.98
CA MET A 64 2.63 12.90 20.94
C MET A 64 3.18 12.54 22.33
N SER A 65 3.15 11.26 22.72
CA SER A 65 3.70 10.84 24.01
C SER A 65 5.22 10.65 23.99
N ASN A 66 5.80 10.29 22.84
CA ASN A 66 7.20 9.87 22.72
C ASN A 66 8.08 10.83 21.91
N SER A 67 7.49 11.81 21.25
CA SER A 67 8.15 12.81 20.40
C SER A 67 7.59 14.21 20.67
N THR A 68 8.42 15.22 20.41
CA THR A 68 8.07 16.63 20.52
C THR A 68 7.37 17.18 19.27
N GLY A 69 7.26 16.39 18.19
CA GLY A 69 6.66 16.78 16.91
C GLY A 69 7.52 17.74 16.07
N VAL A 70 8.75 18.05 16.55
CA VAL A 70 9.66 19.01 15.92
C VAL A 70 10.12 18.52 14.55
N GLY A 71 10.31 17.21 14.38
CA GLY A 71 10.70 16.64 13.09
C GLY A 71 9.62 16.77 12.03
N VAL A 72 8.35 16.53 12.40
CA VAL A 72 7.20 16.73 11.52
C VAL A 72 7.06 18.19 11.12
N LEU A 73 7.24 19.13 12.05
CA LEU A 73 7.16 20.57 11.76
C LEU A 73 8.31 21.04 10.86
N ARG A 74 9.57 20.72 11.21
CA ARG A 74 10.77 21.14 10.47
C ARG A 74 10.79 20.58 9.05
N ARG A 75 10.20 19.40 8.82
CA ARG A 75 10.20 18.71 7.52
C ARG A 75 8.82 18.65 6.87
N ARG A 76 7.84 19.47 7.30
CA ARG A 76 6.45 19.45 6.80
C ARG A 76 6.34 19.53 5.28
N ALA A 77 7.11 20.42 4.63
CA ALA A 77 7.09 20.57 3.18
C ALA A 77 7.57 19.30 2.46
N ILE A 78 8.63 18.67 2.98
CA ILE A 78 9.18 17.42 2.45
C ILE A 78 8.18 16.27 2.65
N LEU A 79 7.57 16.18 3.83
CA LEU A 79 6.54 15.19 4.15
C LEU A 79 5.33 15.31 3.22
N ASN A 80 4.88 16.54 2.97
CA ASN A 80 3.78 16.81 2.06
C ASN A 80 4.13 16.38 0.62
N ASN A 81 5.35 16.69 0.15
CA ASN A 81 5.81 16.29 -1.17
C ASN A 81 5.90 14.76 -1.31
N ILE A 82 6.37 14.05 -0.28
CA ILE A 82 6.39 12.57 -0.27
C ILE A 82 4.96 12.02 -0.32
N HIS A 83 4.04 12.56 0.47
CA HIS A 83 2.65 12.11 0.49
C HIS A 83 1.97 12.32 -0.87
N VAL A 84 2.10 13.52 -1.44
CA VAL A 84 1.59 13.86 -2.76
C VAL A 84 2.23 12.98 -3.84
N GLY A 85 3.55 12.76 -3.78
CA GLY A 85 4.25 11.88 -4.71
C GLY A 85 3.80 10.42 -4.62
N ALA A 86 3.59 9.90 -3.41
CA ALA A 86 3.06 8.55 -3.18
C ALA A 86 1.62 8.42 -3.72
N MET A 87 0.79 9.44 -3.50
CA MET A 87 -0.58 9.46 -4.01
C MET A 87 -0.59 9.55 -5.55
N LEU A 88 0.21 10.43 -6.14
CA LEU A 88 0.31 10.59 -7.60
C LEU A 88 0.84 9.32 -8.27
N SER A 89 1.90 8.71 -7.73
CA SER A 89 2.44 7.44 -8.24
C SER A 89 1.43 6.30 -8.15
N GLY A 90 0.67 6.21 -7.05
CA GLY A 90 -0.43 5.26 -6.93
C GLY A 90 -1.55 5.52 -7.93
N CYS A 91 -1.90 6.78 -8.21
CA CYS A 91 -2.89 7.15 -9.22
C CYS A 91 -2.44 6.78 -10.63
N VAL A 92 -1.19 7.07 -10.99
CA VAL A 92 -0.61 6.71 -12.29
C VAL A 92 -0.61 5.19 -12.46
N LEU A 93 -0.18 4.44 -11.45
CA LEU A 93 -0.18 2.98 -11.48
C LEU A 93 -1.61 2.43 -11.65
N SER A 94 -2.56 2.94 -10.88
CA SER A 94 -3.98 2.57 -10.97
C SER A 94 -4.55 2.82 -12.37
N LEU A 95 -4.28 3.98 -12.96
CA LEU A 95 -4.72 4.33 -14.30
C LEU A 95 -4.11 3.41 -15.35
N LEU A 96 -2.80 3.20 -15.32
CA LEU A 96 -2.10 2.31 -16.26
C LEU A 96 -2.65 0.89 -16.21
N LEU A 97 -2.89 0.38 -15.01
CA LEU A 97 -3.47 -0.95 -14.79
C LEU A 97 -4.89 -1.05 -15.35
N VAL A 98 -5.75 -0.06 -15.08
CA VAL A 98 -7.12 -0.01 -15.63
C VAL A 98 -7.07 0.05 -17.16
N CYS A 99 -6.27 0.94 -17.74
CA CYS A 99 -6.09 1.03 -19.20
C CYS A 99 -5.62 -0.31 -19.80
N TYR A 100 -4.65 -0.97 -19.17
CA TYR A 100 -4.16 -2.28 -19.59
C TYR A 100 -5.26 -3.35 -19.56
N SER A 101 -6.06 -3.39 -18.49
CA SER A 101 -7.18 -4.34 -18.35
C SER A 101 -8.26 -4.13 -19.43
N VAL A 102 -8.55 -2.88 -19.79
CA VAL A 102 -9.49 -2.52 -20.84
C VAL A 102 -8.95 -2.93 -22.22
N LEU A 103 -7.67 -2.64 -22.51
CA LEU A 103 -7.03 -3.05 -23.77
C LEU A 103 -7.01 -4.57 -23.95
N GLN A 104 -6.80 -5.33 -22.87
CA GLN A 104 -6.83 -6.80 -22.94
C GLN A 104 -8.24 -7.33 -23.29
N LEU A 105 -9.29 -6.66 -22.81
CA LEU A 105 -10.67 -7.01 -23.15
C LEU A 105 -10.92 -6.87 -24.66
N PHE A 106 -10.47 -5.77 -25.27
CA PHE A 106 -10.67 -5.51 -26.71
C PHE A 106 -9.75 -6.35 -27.61
N THR A 107 -8.49 -6.58 -27.22
CA THR A 107 -7.56 -7.43 -28.01
C THR A 107 -7.95 -8.90 -28.01
N SER A 108 -8.79 -9.35 -27.08
CA SER A 108 -9.35 -10.72 -27.07
C SER A 108 -10.35 -10.99 -28.21
N HIS A 109 -10.76 -9.95 -28.96
CA HIS A 109 -11.66 -10.04 -30.12
C HIS A 109 -10.95 -10.01 -31.47
N LEU A 110 -9.61 -9.88 -31.53
CA LEU A 110 -8.87 -9.98 -32.79
C LEU A 110 -8.82 -11.44 -33.29
N PRO A 111 -8.80 -11.69 -34.62
CA PRO A 111 -9.17 -12.98 -35.21
C PRO A 111 -8.17 -14.13 -35.04
N ASN A 112 -7.13 -14.00 -34.21
CA ASN A 112 -6.14 -15.06 -33.99
C ASN A 112 -6.05 -15.44 -32.50
N PRO A 113 -6.60 -16.61 -32.14
CA PRO A 113 -5.70 -17.74 -31.87
C PRO A 113 -6.22 -19.13 -32.33
N PRO A 114 -5.32 -20.12 -32.50
CA PRO A 114 -5.66 -21.51 -32.86
C PRO A 114 -6.28 -22.34 -31.72
N ILE A 115 -6.54 -21.75 -30.55
CA ILE A 115 -7.07 -22.46 -29.38
C ILE A 115 -8.23 -21.63 -28.84
N GLN A 116 -9.44 -22.19 -28.93
CA GLN A 116 -10.64 -21.59 -28.35
C GLN A 116 -10.46 -21.43 -26.83
N PRO A 117 -10.39 -20.21 -26.29
CA PRO A 117 -10.53 -20.05 -24.85
C PRO A 117 -11.93 -20.55 -24.47
N LEU A 118 -12.02 -21.35 -23.40
CA LEU A 118 -13.29 -21.80 -22.83
C LEU A 118 -14.27 -20.59 -22.78
N PRO A 119 -15.51 -20.72 -23.27
CA PRO A 119 -16.43 -19.60 -23.39
C PRO A 119 -16.80 -19.08 -22.01
N MET A 120 -15.99 -18.15 -21.51
CA MET A 120 -16.27 -17.44 -20.28
C MET A 120 -17.43 -16.49 -20.57
N HIS A 121 -18.53 -16.64 -19.83
CA HIS A 121 -19.76 -15.87 -20.06
C HIS A 121 -19.44 -14.36 -20.07
N PRO A 122 -19.92 -13.56 -21.05
CA PRO A 122 -19.57 -12.15 -21.19
C PRO A 122 -19.78 -11.33 -19.91
N TYR A 123 -20.84 -11.61 -19.14
CA TYR A 123 -21.09 -11.02 -17.82
C TYR A 123 -19.95 -11.22 -16.81
N LEU A 124 -19.24 -12.35 -16.83
CA LEU A 124 -18.14 -12.62 -15.91
C LEU A 124 -16.90 -11.76 -16.23
N LYS A 125 -16.67 -11.46 -17.52
CA LYS A 125 -15.59 -10.56 -17.97
C LYS A 125 -15.84 -9.12 -17.51
N TRP A 126 -17.06 -8.63 -17.68
CA TRP A 126 -17.46 -7.29 -17.22
C TRP A 126 -17.46 -7.18 -15.69
N ALA A 127 -17.92 -8.22 -14.98
CA ALA A 127 -17.84 -8.28 -13.52
C ALA A 127 -16.38 -8.25 -13.01
N SER A 128 -15.49 -8.99 -13.67
CA SER A 128 -14.04 -8.96 -13.39
C SER A 128 -13.45 -7.56 -13.51
N LEU A 129 -13.79 -6.86 -14.61
CA LEU A 129 -13.32 -5.51 -14.86
C LEU A 129 -13.84 -4.55 -13.77
N GLY A 130 -15.12 -4.64 -13.43
CA GLY A 130 -15.71 -3.82 -12.36
C GLY A 130 -15.03 -4.04 -11.00
N VAL A 131 -14.77 -5.29 -10.62
CA VAL A 131 -14.02 -5.62 -9.41
C VAL A 131 -12.60 -5.07 -9.48
N PHE A 132 -11.92 -5.18 -10.62
CA PHE A 132 -10.57 -4.67 -10.77
C PHE A 132 -10.49 -3.15 -10.65
N VAL A 133 -11.40 -2.42 -11.31
CA VAL A 133 -11.47 -0.96 -11.23
C VAL A 133 -11.72 -0.53 -9.79
N TYR A 134 -12.66 -1.18 -9.09
CA TYR A 134 -12.94 -0.90 -7.69
C TYR A 134 -11.70 -1.10 -6.81
N LEU A 135 -10.98 -2.21 -6.98
CA LEU A 135 -9.76 -2.50 -6.23
C LEU A 135 -8.59 -1.59 -6.63
N SER A 136 -8.55 -1.09 -7.85
CA SER A 136 -7.49 -0.19 -8.32
C SER A 136 -7.51 1.16 -7.60
N ILE A 137 -8.67 1.57 -7.05
CA ILE A 137 -8.81 2.80 -6.26
C ILE A 137 -8.12 2.67 -4.89
N SER A 138 -7.89 1.45 -4.38
CA SER A 138 -7.23 1.26 -3.08
C SER A 138 -5.72 1.52 -3.12
N PHE A 139 -5.09 1.47 -4.30
CA PHE A 139 -3.64 1.63 -4.46
C PHE A 139 -3.13 3.02 -4.04
N PRO A 140 -3.66 4.15 -4.57
CA PRO A 140 -3.24 5.48 -4.14
C PRO A 140 -3.37 5.69 -2.64
N ALA A 141 -4.51 5.28 -2.07
CA ALA A 141 -4.81 5.49 -0.66
C ALA A 141 -3.87 4.67 0.26
N ALA A 142 -3.67 3.39 -0.05
CA ALA A 142 -2.79 2.54 0.74
C ALA A 142 -1.33 3.01 0.69
N TYR A 143 -0.85 3.39 -0.50
CA TYR A 143 0.54 3.85 -0.68
C TYR A 143 0.79 5.19 0.01
N ALA A 144 -0.16 6.13 -0.12
CA ALA A 144 -0.07 7.43 0.54
C ALA A 144 -0.08 7.29 2.08
N GLN A 145 -0.89 6.39 2.62
CA GLN A 145 -0.93 6.09 4.06
C GLN A 145 0.40 5.49 4.55
N PHE A 146 0.90 4.45 3.87
CA PHE A 146 2.15 3.80 4.24
C PHE A 146 3.34 4.76 4.16
N ALA A 147 3.43 5.53 3.07
CA ALA A 147 4.48 6.52 2.87
C ALA A 147 4.43 7.64 3.94
N SER A 148 3.23 8.11 4.30
CA SER A 148 3.06 9.13 5.35
C SER A 148 3.61 8.64 6.69
N LEU A 149 3.21 7.44 7.10
CA LEU A 149 3.61 6.86 8.40
C LEU A 149 5.12 6.69 8.53
N ILE A 150 5.75 6.07 7.52
CA ILE A 150 7.21 5.88 7.51
C ILE A 150 7.91 7.24 7.52
N SER A 151 7.41 8.20 6.73
CA SER A 151 8.05 9.50 6.60
C SER A 151 7.96 10.31 7.89
N ILE A 152 6.84 10.27 8.60
CA ILE A 152 6.67 10.92 9.92
C ILE A 152 7.68 10.37 10.92
N ILE A 153 7.75 9.04 11.06
CA ILE A 153 8.70 8.40 11.99
C ILE A 153 10.14 8.75 11.59
N THR A 154 10.46 8.67 10.30
CA THR A 154 11.80 9.00 9.80
C THR A 154 12.16 10.47 10.02
N ALA A 155 11.20 11.39 9.88
CA ALA A 155 11.41 12.81 10.12
C ALA A 155 11.71 13.10 11.59
N GLU A 156 11.02 12.44 12.50
CA GLU A 156 11.28 12.54 13.94
C GLU A 156 12.64 11.95 14.34
N TYR A 157 13.00 10.78 13.78
CA TYR A 157 14.32 10.19 13.97
C TYR A 157 15.44 11.13 13.48
N ARG A 158 15.27 11.74 12.31
CA ARG A 158 16.26 12.69 11.78
C ARG A 158 16.35 13.95 12.61
N ALA A 159 15.24 14.48 13.08
CA ALA A 159 15.27 15.67 13.93
C ALA A 159 16.02 15.42 15.23
N LEU A 160 15.77 14.29 15.90
CA LEU A 160 16.53 13.92 17.10
C LEU A 160 18.04 13.76 16.82
N ASN A 161 18.39 13.25 15.63
CA ASN A 161 19.79 13.13 15.24
C ASN A 161 20.44 14.50 14.94
N ASP A 162 19.72 15.39 14.24
CA ASP A 162 20.18 16.75 13.97
C ASP A 162 20.38 17.52 15.29
N ASP A 163 19.41 17.43 16.21
CA ASP A 163 19.46 18.06 17.53
C ASP A 163 20.63 17.53 18.38
N PHE A 164 20.94 16.22 18.29
CA PHE A 164 22.11 15.65 18.96
C PHE A 164 23.44 16.16 18.41
N ILE A 165 23.56 16.32 17.09
CA ILE A 165 24.78 16.83 16.44
C ILE A 165 25.03 18.29 16.86
N ASP A 166 23.97 19.08 16.98
CA ASP A 166 24.04 20.50 17.32
C ASP A 166 24.17 20.76 18.84
N ASP A 167 23.96 19.76 19.69
CA ASP A 167 24.02 19.87 21.17
C ASP A 167 25.47 19.80 21.71
N VAL A 168 26.14 20.96 21.69
CA VAL A 168 27.51 21.13 22.22
C VAL A 168 27.49 21.42 23.72
N ASN A 169 26.98 20.48 24.51
CA ASN A 169 26.95 20.58 25.97
C ASN A 169 28.27 20.15 26.63
N THR A 170 28.59 20.74 27.78
CA THR A 170 29.78 20.36 28.57
C THR A 170 29.68 18.92 29.10
N TYR A 171 28.46 18.43 29.36
CA TYR A 171 28.18 17.09 29.87
C TYR A 171 27.61 16.16 28.78
N GLN A 172 28.49 15.69 27.90
CA GLN A 172 28.11 14.86 26.74
C GLN A 172 27.53 13.48 27.10
N LEU A 173 27.89 12.91 28.26
CA LEU A 173 27.41 11.58 28.67
C LEU A 173 25.91 11.58 29.06
N PRO A 174 25.41 12.52 29.90
CA PRO A 174 23.97 12.71 30.09
C PRO A 174 23.19 13.01 28.79
N VAL A 175 23.77 13.85 27.92
CA VAL A 175 23.14 14.25 26.65
C VAL A 175 22.98 13.04 25.72
N SER A 176 24.06 12.31 25.46
CA SER A 176 24.00 11.08 24.65
C SER A 176 23.02 10.05 25.23
N LYS A 177 22.98 9.86 26.56
CA LYS A 177 21.99 8.98 27.21
C LYS A 177 20.55 9.45 26.98
N HIS A 178 20.29 10.76 27.03
CA HIS A 178 18.97 11.33 26.75
C HIS A 178 18.54 11.04 25.30
N TYR A 179 19.39 11.34 24.32
CA TYR A 179 19.06 11.13 22.90
C TYR A 179 18.94 9.65 22.54
N VAL A 180 19.78 8.77 23.08
CA VAL A 180 19.63 7.31 22.89
C VAL A 180 18.31 6.82 23.48
N SER A 181 17.93 7.30 24.67
CA SER A 181 16.63 6.97 25.28
C SER A 181 15.46 7.48 24.44
N ALA A 182 15.55 8.69 23.88
CA ALA A 182 14.55 9.24 22.98
C ALA A 182 14.40 8.40 21.70
N HIS A 183 15.51 8.03 21.05
CA HIS A 183 15.52 7.13 19.89
C HIS A 183 14.93 5.76 20.20
N TRP A 184 15.19 5.22 21.40
CA TRP A 184 14.62 3.96 21.86
C TRP A 184 13.10 4.05 22.06
N LYS A 185 12.61 5.13 22.68
CA LYS A 185 11.16 5.38 22.85
C LYS A 185 10.46 5.53 21.49
N LEU A 186 11.06 6.24 20.55
CA LEU A 186 10.53 6.39 19.19
C LEU A 186 10.53 5.06 18.43
N GLY A 187 11.53 4.20 18.66
CA GLY A 187 11.58 2.84 18.15
C GLY A 187 10.47 1.95 18.70
N ASN A 188 10.05 2.16 19.94
CA ASN A 188 8.90 1.48 20.51
C ASN A 188 7.57 1.92 19.87
N THR A 189 7.46 3.16 19.40
CA THR A 189 6.31 3.59 18.57
C THR A 189 6.30 2.85 17.23
N PHE A 190 7.45 2.60 16.62
CA PHE A 190 7.55 1.75 15.43
C PHE A 190 7.16 0.29 15.72
N ASN A 191 7.41 -0.22 16.93
CA ASN A 191 6.95 -1.55 17.32
C ASN A 191 5.42 -1.66 17.40
N ILE A 192 4.69 -0.58 17.71
CA ILE A 192 3.22 -0.57 17.67
C ILE A 192 2.75 -0.73 16.22
N PHE A 193 3.34 0.03 15.30
CA PHE A 193 3.11 -0.14 13.86
C PHE A 193 3.41 -1.57 13.40
N LYS A 194 4.57 -2.12 13.78
CA LYS A 194 4.96 -3.50 13.45
C LYS A 194 4.00 -4.55 14.02
N ARG A 195 3.44 -4.32 15.21
CA ARG A 195 2.42 -5.20 15.81
C ARG A 195 1.09 -5.12 15.06
N SER A 196 0.73 -3.95 14.55
CA SER A 196 -0.50 -3.79 13.76
C SER A 196 -0.47 -4.46 12.39
N LEU A 197 0.72 -4.84 11.91
CA LEU A 197 0.93 -5.61 10.68
C LEU A 197 0.92 -7.13 10.90
N ARG A 198 0.80 -7.62 12.15
CA ARG A 198 0.68 -9.04 12.50
C ARG A 198 -0.76 -9.42 12.77
#